data_AF-A0A2A5E067-F1
#
_entry.id   AF-A0A2A5E067-F1
#
_cell.length_a   1.000
_cell.length_b   1.000
_cell.length_c   1.000
_cell.angle_alpha   90.00
_cell.angle_beta   90.00
_cell.angle_gamma   90.00
#
_symmetry.space_group_name_H-M   'P 1'
#
loop_
_entity.id
_entity.type
_entity.pdbx_description
1 polymer ?
#
loop_
_entity_poly.entity_id
_entity_poly.type
_entity_poly.pdbx_seq_one_letter_code
_entity_poly.pdbx_strand_id
1 'polypeptide(L)'
;MKSCLNKSRDMSKEDSKRKIMTALPYFDLTPEKYLDTLTEFEIYFDHLIKKIERSIIDKNNSKAISVVSLIRGMAEDLSLEYTAIQCNLFEKLNKNKMVEDVLEILEQIIEVTKKELCDIRDNLEK
;
A
#
# COMPACT_ATOMS: atom_id res chain seq x y z
N MET A 1 -11.27 21.37 -28.92
CA MET A 1 -10.46 21.66 -27.72
C MET A 1 -10.31 20.37 -26.91
N LYS A 2 -9.06 20.12 -26.48
CA LYS A 2 -8.51 19.10 -25.55
C LYS A 2 -9.54 18.41 -24.64
N SER A 3 -9.39 17.17 -24.22
CA SER A 3 -8.49 16.04 -24.47
C SER A 3 -9.10 14.98 -23.55
N CYS A 4 -9.26 13.76 -24.03
CA CYS A 4 -9.81 12.63 -23.27
C CYS A 4 -9.03 12.41 -21.97
N LEU A 5 -9.54 12.94 -20.86
CA LEU A 5 -9.17 12.59 -19.50
C LEU A 5 -9.92 11.29 -19.15
N ASN A 6 -9.45 10.19 -19.72
CA ASN A 6 -9.64 8.84 -19.21
C ASN A 6 -8.38 8.06 -19.57
N LYS A 7 -7.32 8.37 -18.82
CA LYS A 7 -6.15 7.50 -18.66
C LYS A 7 -6.12 6.98 -17.23
N SER A 8 -7.23 6.44 -16.73
CA SER A 8 -7.15 5.36 -15.76
C SER A 8 -6.74 4.10 -16.53
N ARG A 9 -5.49 4.13 -17.00
CA ARG A 9 -4.85 2.98 -17.66
C ARG A 9 -4.61 1.97 -16.56
N ASP A 10 -5.14 0.77 -16.75
CA ASP A 10 -4.44 -0.46 -16.36
C ASP A 10 -2.93 -0.24 -16.52
N MET A 11 -2.21 -0.04 -15.42
CA MET A 11 -0.80 -0.41 -15.44
C MET A 11 -0.81 -1.92 -15.57
N SER A 12 -0.40 -2.41 -16.74
CA SER A 12 -0.34 -3.85 -16.98
C SER A 12 0.57 -4.48 -15.93
N LYS A 13 0.25 -5.70 -15.50
CA LYS A 13 1.06 -6.52 -14.59
C LYS A 13 2.57 -6.51 -14.93
N GLU A 14 2.90 -6.30 -16.21
CA GLU A 14 4.26 -6.15 -16.74
C GLU A 14 5.03 -4.94 -16.19
N ASP A 15 4.37 -3.81 -15.92
CA ASP A 15 5.03 -2.59 -15.40
C ASP A 15 5.48 -2.75 -13.95
N SER A 16 4.67 -3.40 -13.10
CA SER A 16 5.04 -3.72 -11.71
C SER A 16 6.18 -4.73 -11.65
N LYS A 17 6.11 -5.81 -12.45
CA LYS A 17 7.22 -6.80 -12.54
C LYS A 17 8.51 -6.12 -12.99
N ARG A 18 8.46 -5.25 -14.00
CA ARG A 18 9.63 -4.51 -14.47
C ARG A 18 10.21 -3.60 -13.39
N LYS A 19 9.37 -2.82 -12.68
CA LYS A 19 9.81 -1.94 -11.58
C LYS A 19 10.54 -2.73 -10.49
N ILE A 20 9.93 -3.82 -10.02
CA ILE A 20 10.50 -4.69 -8.99
C ILE A 20 11.84 -5.27 -9.47
N MET A 21 11.86 -5.96 -10.61
CA MET A 21 13.07 -6.60 -11.14
C MET A 21 14.20 -5.61 -11.44
N THR A 22 13.87 -4.35 -11.74
CA THR A 22 14.86 -3.28 -11.91
C THR A 22 15.39 -2.80 -10.57
N ALA A 23 14.58 -2.78 -9.52
CA ALA A 23 14.96 -2.32 -8.19
C ALA A 23 15.82 -3.35 -7.42
N LEU A 24 15.53 -4.65 -7.55
CA LEU A 24 16.17 -5.73 -6.78
C LEU A 24 17.72 -5.68 -6.77
N PRO A 25 18.42 -5.47 -7.91
CA PRO A 25 19.88 -5.44 -7.92
C PRO A 25 20.48 -4.27 -7.12
N TYR A 26 19.76 -3.16 -6.94
CA TYR A 26 20.24 -2.02 -6.15
C TYR A 26 20.26 -2.31 -4.64
N PHE A 27 19.51 -3.31 -4.20
CA PHE A 27 19.37 -3.72 -2.80
C PHE A 27 20.01 -5.10 -2.52
N ASP A 28 20.74 -5.67 -3.49
CA ASP A 28 21.31 -7.02 -3.41
C ASP A 28 20.26 -8.11 -3.07
N LEU A 29 19.04 -7.94 -3.61
CA LEU A 29 17.92 -8.85 -3.41
C LEU A 29 17.74 -9.78 -4.61
N THR A 30 17.40 -11.03 -4.32
CA THR A 30 16.86 -11.97 -5.33
C THR A 30 15.33 -11.87 -5.32
N PRO A 31 14.64 -12.32 -6.39
CA PRO A 31 13.18 -12.39 -6.39
C PRO A 31 12.63 -13.20 -5.21
N GLU A 32 13.27 -14.31 -4.85
CA GLU A 32 12.92 -15.14 -3.69
C GLU A 32 13.00 -14.35 -2.37
N LYS A 33 14.11 -13.65 -2.12
CA LYS A 33 14.27 -12.81 -0.92
C LYS A 33 13.25 -11.67 -0.87
N TYR A 34 12.86 -11.15 -2.02
CA TYR A 34 11.82 -10.13 -2.09
C TYR A 34 10.43 -10.71 -1.77
N LEU A 35 10.10 -11.93 -2.22
CA LEU A 35 8.89 -12.63 -1.80
C LEU A 35 8.87 -12.93 -0.29
N ASP A 36 10.02 -13.26 0.30
CA ASP A 36 10.16 -13.39 1.76
C ASP A 36 9.86 -12.05 2.45
N THR A 37 10.40 -10.95 1.93
CA THR A 37 10.16 -9.59 2.45
C THR A 37 8.66 -9.22 2.36
N LEU A 38 7.97 -9.57 1.27
CA LEU A 38 6.53 -9.36 1.14
C LEU A 38 5.73 -10.16 2.19
N THR A 39 6.19 -11.36 2.51
CA THR A 39 5.55 -12.22 3.53
C THR A 39 5.74 -11.64 4.93
N GLU A 40 6.93 -11.15 5.25
CA GLU A 40 7.18 -10.43 6.51
C GLU A 40 6.32 -9.16 6.63
N PHE A 41 6.21 -8.41 5.53
CA PHE A 41 5.35 -7.23 5.47
C PHE A 41 3.88 -7.60 5.70
N GLU A 42 3.36 -8.67 5.08
CA GLU A 42 1.97 -9.10 5.26
C GLU A 42 1.66 -9.45 6.72
N ILE A 43 2.55 -10.19 7.39
CA ILE A 43 2.43 -10.52 8.81
C ILE A 43 2.42 -9.25 9.67
N TYR A 44 3.31 -8.30 9.35
CA TYR A 44 3.40 -7.06 10.09
C TYR A 44 2.22 -6.12 9.82
N PHE A 45 1.71 -6.10 8.60
CA PHE A 45 0.60 -5.27 8.14
C PHE A 45 -0.66 -5.50 8.97
N ASP A 46 -1.03 -6.76 9.23
CA ASP A 46 -2.19 -7.09 10.08
C ASP A 46 -2.09 -6.51 11.50
N HIS A 47 -0.86 -6.43 12.05
CA HIS A 47 -0.62 -5.80 13.34
C HIS A 47 -0.76 -4.27 13.27
N LEU A 48 -0.32 -3.66 12.16
CA LEU A 48 -0.46 -2.23 11.95
C LEU A 48 -1.93 -1.82 11.76
N ILE A 49 -2.73 -2.61 11.06
CA ILE A 49 -4.17 -2.38 10.91
C ILE A 49 -4.85 -2.33 12.29
N LYS A 50 -4.61 -3.31 13.15
CA LYS A 50 -5.15 -3.32 14.53
C LYS A 50 -4.73 -2.09 15.34
N LYS A 51 -3.50 -1.60 15.14
CA LYS A 51 -3.03 -0.37 15.79
C LYS A 51 -3.76 0.87 15.27
N ILE A 52 -4.09 0.92 13.97
CA ILE A 52 -4.86 2.02 13.38
C ILE A 52 -6.28 2.01 13.93
N GLU A 53 -6.97 0.86 13.88
CA GLU A 53 -8.33 0.69 14.42
C GLU A 53 -8.42 1.14 15.87
N ARG A 54 -7.51 0.66 16.74
CA ARG A 54 -7.45 1.08 18.14
C ARG A 54 -7.22 2.59 18.26
N SER A 55 -6.35 3.16 17.43
CA SER A 55 -6.08 4.61 17.46
C SER A 55 -7.31 5.43 17.04
N ILE A 56 -8.13 4.93 16.11
CA ILE A 56 -9.39 5.57 15.72
C ILE A 56 -10.40 5.51 16.87
N ILE A 57 -10.56 4.34 17.51
CA ILE A 57 -11.44 4.14 18.68
C ILE A 57 -11.04 5.09 19.83
N ASP A 58 -9.74 5.18 20.09
CA ASP A 58 -9.15 6.06 21.12
C ASP A 58 -9.20 7.56 20.72
N LYS A 59 -9.74 7.89 19.54
CA LYS A 59 -9.75 9.24 18.94
C LYS A 59 -8.36 9.88 18.85
N ASN A 60 -7.33 9.05 18.71
CA ASN A 60 -5.93 9.46 18.59
C ASN A 60 -5.51 9.52 17.11
N ASN A 61 -6.00 10.56 16.43
CA ASN A 61 -5.75 10.77 14.99
C ASN A 61 -4.27 10.87 14.64
N SER A 62 -3.46 11.52 15.48
CA SER A 62 -2.01 11.64 15.24
C SER A 62 -1.33 10.27 15.20
N LYS A 63 -1.72 9.38 16.12
CA LYS A 63 -1.20 8.01 16.14
C LYS A 63 -1.69 7.21 14.94
N ALA A 64 -2.97 7.29 14.58
CA ALA A 64 -3.51 6.63 13.39
C ALA A 64 -2.75 7.05 12.12
N ILE A 65 -2.55 8.37 11.93
CA ILE A 65 -1.75 8.92 10.83
C ILE A 65 -0.32 8.39 10.85
N SER A 66 0.35 8.37 12.01
CA SER A 66 1.74 7.89 12.09
C SER A 66 1.89 6.43 11.66
N VAL A 67 0.91 5.58 12.00
CA VAL A 67 0.92 4.16 11.64
C VAL A 67 0.63 4.00 10.15
N VAL A 68 -0.32 4.76 9.59
CA VAL A 68 -0.59 4.75 8.15
C VAL A 68 0.60 5.26 7.33
N SER A 69 1.32 6.28 7.81
CA SER A 69 2.54 6.75 7.15
C SER A 69 3.64 5.68 7.13
N LEU A 70 3.73 4.84 8.16
CA LEU A 70 4.64 3.69 8.17
C LEU A 70 4.25 2.66 7.11
N ILE A 71 2.95 2.33 6.99
CA ILE A 71 2.44 1.46 5.91
C ILE A 71 2.79 2.04 4.55
N ARG A 72 2.56 3.35 4.35
CA ARG A 72 2.88 4.03 3.09
C ARG A 72 4.34 3.90 2.71
N GLY A 73 5.27 4.12 3.64
CA GLY A 73 6.71 3.99 3.38
C GLY A 73 7.09 2.58 2.93
N MET A 74 6.62 1.56 3.67
CA MET A 74 6.88 0.17 3.29
C MET A 74 6.24 -0.18 1.95
N ALA A 75 5.03 0.33 1.66
CA ALA A 75 4.36 0.13 0.39
C ALA A 75 5.14 0.75 -0.78
N GLU A 76 5.71 1.94 -0.60
CA GLU A 76 6.58 2.58 -1.59
C GLU A 76 7.84 1.74 -1.84
N ASP A 77 8.51 1.26 -0.78
CA ASP A 77 9.70 0.39 -0.88
C ASP A 77 9.39 -0.95 -1.55
N LEU A 78 8.19 -1.50 -1.32
CA LEU A 78 7.72 -2.77 -1.86
C LEU A 78 6.99 -2.64 -3.19
N SER A 79 6.96 -1.46 -3.83
CA SER A 79 6.24 -1.26 -5.09
C SER A 79 4.73 -1.57 -5.04
N LEU A 80 4.11 -1.42 -3.86
CA LEU A 80 2.66 -1.50 -3.63
C LEU A 80 2.04 -0.10 -3.85
N GLU A 81 2.00 0.32 -5.12
CA GLU A 81 1.69 1.70 -5.52
C GLU A 81 0.27 2.13 -5.10
N TYR A 82 -0.72 1.26 -5.29
CA TYR A 82 -2.10 1.61 -4.93
C TYR A 82 -2.30 1.64 -3.42
N THR A 83 -1.61 0.78 -2.68
CA THR A 83 -1.56 0.82 -1.21
C THR A 83 -1.01 2.15 -0.73
N ALA A 84 0.10 2.63 -1.32
CA ALA A 84 0.68 3.93 -0.98
C ALA A 84 -0.27 5.10 -1.29
N ILE A 85 -1.00 5.04 -2.42
CA ILE A 85 -2.02 6.03 -2.79
C ILE A 85 -3.14 6.08 -1.75
N GLN A 86 -3.67 4.92 -1.34
CA GLN A 86 -4.75 4.84 -0.35
C GLN A 86 -4.31 5.32 1.03
N CYS A 87 -3.07 5.00 1.43
CA CYS A 87 -2.50 5.53 2.67
C CYS A 87 -2.40 7.07 2.65
N ASN A 88 -1.97 7.65 1.53
CA ASN A 88 -1.93 9.11 1.39
C ASN A 88 -3.33 9.74 1.43
N LEU A 89 -4.35 9.08 0.86
CA LEU A 89 -5.73 9.54 0.93
C LEU A 89 -6.24 9.52 2.38
N PHE A 90 -5.98 8.45 3.12
CA PHE A 90 -6.30 8.35 4.54
C PHE A 90 -5.68 9.50 5.34
N GLU A 91 -4.38 9.77 5.16
CA GLU A 91 -3.68 10.84 5.87
C GLU A 91 -4.33 12.21 5.61
N LYS A 92 -4.75 12.48 4.37
CA LYS A 92 -5.41 13.74 3.99
C LYS A 92 -6.80 13.88 4.61
N LEU A 93 -7.64 12.85 4.52
CA LEU A 93 -8.98 12.86 5.09
C LEU A 93 -8.96 12.99 6.61
N ASN A 94 -8.03 12.29 7.26
CA ASN A 94 -7.88 12.32 8.71
C ASN A 94 -7.41 13.71 9.20
N LYS A 95 -6.47 14.36 8.49
CA LYS A 95 -6.06 15.76 8.75
C LYS A 95 -7.22 16.74 8.62
N ASN A 96 -8.14 16.50 7.68
CA ASN A 96 -9.35 17.30 7.45
C ASN A 96 -10.53 16.94 8.38
N LYS A 97 -10.35 16.00 9.32
CA LYS A 97 -11.36 15.52 10.28
C LYS A 97 -12.62 14.92 9.63
N MET A 98 -12.48 14.30 8.46
CA MET A 98 -13.58 13.62 7.76
C MET A 98 -13.71 12.17 8.27
N VAL A 99 -14.22 11.99 9.50
CA VAL A 99 -14.11 10.72 10.26
C VAL A 99 -14.89 9.55 9.65
N GLU A 100 -16.07 9.80 9.06
CA GLU A 100 -16.89 8.75 8.44
C GLU A 100 -16.17 8.11 7.24
N ASP A 101 -15.40 8.91 6.49
CA ASP A 101 -14.62 8.45 5.34
C ASP A 101 -13.33 7.71 5.74
N VAL A 102 -12.85 7.87 6.99
CA VAL A 102 -11.57 7.31 7.44
C VAL A 102 -11.63 5.78 7.61
N LEU A 103 -12.78 5.24 8.04
CA LEU A 103 -12.96 3.79 8.16
C LEU A 103 -13.10 3.14 6.78
N GLU A 104 -13.86 3.75 5.87
CA GLU A 104 -13.98 3.28 4.50
C GLU A 104 -12.62 3.22 3.80
N ILE A 105 -11.79 4.27 3.94
CA ILE A 105 -10.45 4.24 3.37
C ILE A 105 -9.54 3.20 4.06
N LEU A 106 -9.70 2.93 5.36
CA LEU A 106 -8.96 1.86 6.00
C LEU A 106 -9.29 0.48 5.40
N GLU A 107 -10.57 0.22 5.12
CA GLU A 107 -11.00 -1.00 4.43
C GLU A 107 -10.41 -1.08 3.02
N GLN A 108 -10.41 0.03 2.27
CA GLN A 108 -9.78 0.10 0.95
C GLN A 108 -8.27 -0.16 0.99
N ILE A 109 -7.56 0.35 2.01
CA ILE A 109 -6.13 0.05 2.22
C ILE A 109 -5.94 -1.47 2.36
N ILE A 110 -6.75 -2.15 3.17
CA ILE A 110 -6.66 -3.60 3.40
C ILE A 110 -6.91 -4.37 2.10
N GLU A 111 -7.99 -4.04 1.39
CA GLU A 111 -8.38 -4.71 0.15
C GLU A 111 -7.28 -4.59 -0.92
N VAL A 112 -6.83 -3.36 -1.17
CA VAL A 112 -5.84 -3.06 -2.20
C VAL A 112 -4.50 -3.70 -1.87
N THR A 113 -4.06 -3.66 -0.60
CA THR A 113 -2.80 -4.27 -0.18
C THR A 113 -2.81 -5.77 -0.47
N LYS A 114 -3.87 -6.49 -0.09
CA LYS A 114 -3.99 -7.93 -0.33
C LYS A 114 -3.98 -8.26 -1.81
N LYS A 115 -4.65 -7.44 -2.62
CA LYS A 115 -4.69 -7.61 -4.08
C LYS A 115 -3.31 -7.41 -4.70
N GLU A 116 -2.61 -6.33 -4.35
CA GLU A 116 -1.27 -6.05 -4.90
C GLU A 116 -0.26 -7.12 -4.50
N LEU A 117 -0.28 -7.59 -3.26
CA LEU A 117 0.58 -8.70 -2.80
C LEU A 117 0.35 -9.97 -3.63
N CYS A 118 -0.92 -10.31 -3.88
CA CYS A 118 -1.29 -11.46 -4.71
C CYS A 118 -0.80 -11.28 -6.16
N ASP A 119 -1.06 -10.12 -6.76
CA ASP A 119 -0.65 -9.81 -8.13
C ASP A 119 0.89 -9.86 -8.28
N ILE A 120 1.65 -9.40 -7.30
CA ILE A 120 3.11 -9.46 -7.34
C ILE A 120 3.61 -10.91 -7.25
N ARG A 121 3.08 -11.72 -6.32
CA ARG A 121 3.41 -13.14 -6.19
C ARG A 121 3.15 -13.89 -7.50
N ASP A 122 1.95 -13.75 -8.05
CA ASP A 122 1.54 -14.35 -9.33
C ASP A 122 2.46 -13.97 -10.50
N ASN A 123 3.03 -12.76 -10.47
CA ASN A 123 3.89 -12.24 -11.53
C ASN A 123 5.34 -12.67 -11.40
N LEU A 124 5.83 -12.92 -10.17
CA LEU A 124 7.22 -13.32 -9.92
C LEU A 124 7.41 -14.83 -9.91
N GLU A 125 6.37 -15.60 -9.57
CA GLU A 125 6.39 -17.07 -9.63
C GLU A 125 6.24 -17.64 -11.07
N LYS A 126 5.89 -16.80 -12.04
CA LYS A 126 5.77 -17.12 -13.48
C LYS A 126 6.92 -16.57 -14.30
#